data_AF-A0A7V9UB92-F1
#
_entry.id   AF-A0A7V9UB92-F1
#
_cell.length_a   1.000
_cell.length_b   1.000
_cell.length_c   1.000
_cell.angle_alpha   90.00
_cell.angle_beta   90.00
_cell.angle_gamma   90.00
#
_symmetry.space_group_name_H-M   'P 1'
#
loop_
_entity.id
_entity.type
_entity.pdbx_description
1 polymer ?
#
loop_
_entity_poly.entity_id
_entity_poly.type
_entity_poly.pdbx_seq_one_letter_code
_entity_poly.pdbx_strand_id
1 'polypeptide(L)' 'MAQQLTPPPVTPDLGDLVLVLLASTLAGLRDRLIDDGFQRAADCVADLTIRCDKHLESFTPGVM' A
#
# COMPACT_ATOMS: atom_id res chain seq x y z
N MET A 1 20.77 -32.21 -15.73
CA MET A 1 20.94 -30.80 -15.29
C MET A 1 19.55 -30.23 -15.07
N ALA A 2 19.13 -30.06 -13.82
CA ALA A 2 17.82 -29.47 -13.52
C ALA A 2 17.95 -27.95 -13.67
N GLN A 3 17.18 -27.34 -14.57
CA GLN A 3 17.09 -25.88 -14.64
C GLN A 3 16.31 -25.41 -13.40
N GLN A 4 16.98 -24.67 -12.51
CA GLN A 4 16.29 -23.89 -11.49
C GLN A 4 15.47 -22.82 -12.22
N LEU A 5 14.15 -22.93 -12.16
CA LEU A 5 13.24 -21.90 -12.64
C LEU A 5 13.35 -20.72 -11.67
N THR A 6 14.11 -19.69 -12.04
CA THR A 6 14.05 -18.40 -11.34
C THR A 6 12.64 -17.85 -11.51
N PRO A 7 11.93 -17.47 -10.43
CA PRO A 7 10.62 -16.85 -10.57
C PRO A 7 10.73 -15.58 -11.43
N PRO A 8 9.72 -15.28 -12.26
CA PRO A 8 9.75 -14.10 -13.11
C PRO A 8 9.91 -12.83 -12.26
N PRO A 9 10.67 -11.84 -12.72
CA PRO A 9 10.81 -10.57 -11.99
C PRO A 9 9.44 -9.91 -11.87
N VAL A 10 9.07 -9.57 -10.63
CA VAL A 10 7.85 -8.81 -10.34
C VAL A 10 8.11 -7.37 -10.77
N THR A 11 7.56 -7.01 -11.92
CA THR A 11 7.58 -5.61 -12.40
C THR A 11 6.43 -4.86 -11.75
N PRO A 12 6.69 -3.71 -11.09
CA PRO A 12 5.63 -2.87 -10.58
C PRO A 12 4.72 -2.43 -11.74
N ASP A 13 3.42 -2.52 -11.53
CA ASP A 13 2.43 -2.16 -12.54
C ASP A 13 1.74 -0.81 -12.24
N LEU A 14 0.83 -0.39 -13.12
CA LEU A 14 0.09 0.86 -12.95
C LEU A 14 -0.82 0.82 -11.71
N GLY A 15 -1.35 -0.36 -11.36
CA GLY A 15 -2.15 -0.57 -10.16
C GLY A 15 -1.33 -0.32 -8.89
N ASP A 16 -0.09 -0.80 -8.83
CA ASP A 16 0.82 -0.52 -7.72
C ASP A 16 1.05 0.98 -7.55
N LEU A 17 1.29 1.69 -8.66
CA LEU A 17 1.43 3.15 -8.64
C LEU A 17 0.17 3.84 -8.13
N VAL A 18 -1.01 3.41 -8.57
CA VAL A 18 -2.29 3.96 -8.09
C VAL A 18 -2.46 3.74 -6.59
N LEU A 19 -2.09 2.57 -6.06
CA LEU A 19 -2.18 2.27 -4.63
C LEU A 19 -1.23 3.12 -3.79
N VAL A 20 0.00 3.37 -4.25
CA VAL A 20 0.94 4.28 -3.58
C VAL A 20 0.41 5.71 -3.54
N LEU A 21 -0.13 6.21 -4.66
CA LEU A 21 -0.72 7.55 -4.73
C LEU A 21 -1.97 7.67 -3.86
N LEU A 22 -2.80 6.62 -3.82
CA LEU A 22 -3.96 6.56 -2.95
C LEU A 22 -3.54 6.56 -1.47
N ALA A 23 -2.60 5.71 -1.08
CA ALA A 23 -2.09 5.60 0.29
C ALA A 23 -1.52 6.94 0.80
N SER A 24 -0.73 7.63 -0.03
CA SER A 24 -0.17 8.95 0.30
C SER A 24 -1.26 10.04 0.43
N THR A 25 -2.27 10.01 -0.43
CA THR A 25 -3.42 10.92 -0.32
C THR A 25 -4.23 10.66 0.95
N LEU A 26 -4.46 9.38 1.30
CA LEU A 26 -5.14 8.98 2.53
C LEU A 26 -4.34 9.39 3.77
N ALA A 27 -3.01 9.28 3.76
CA ALA A 27 -2.17 9.74 4.86
C ALA A 27 -2.36 11.24 5.12
N GLY A 28 -2.34 12.07 4.06
CA GLY A 28 -2.61 13.50 4.19
C GLY A 28 -4.04 13.80 4.67
N LEU A 29 -5.04 13.05 4.21
CA LEU A 29 -6.42 13.17 4.68
C LEU A 29 -6.54 12.81 6.17
N ARG A 30 -5.91 11.73 6.62
CA ARG A 30 -5.89 11.32 8.02
C ARG A 30 -5.33 12.43 8.90
N ASP A 31 -4.17 12.96 8.53
CA ASP A 31 -3.50 13.99 9.31
C ASP A 31 -4.39 15.24 9.40
N ARG A 32 -5.05 15.62 8.30
CA ARG A 32 -6.02 16.72 8.31
C ARG A 32 -7.24 16.47 9.19
N LEU A 33 -7.78 15.25 9.16
CA LEU A 33 -8.90 14.85 10.01
C LEU A 33 -8.53 14.88 11.50
N ILE A 34 -7.29 14.54 11.86
CA ILE A 34 -6.79 14.67 13.24
C ILE A 34 -6.74 16.15 13.64
N ASP A 35 -6.14 17.00 12.79
CA ASP A 35 -6.04 18.45 13.05
C ASP A 35 -7.41 19.10 13.21
N ASP A 36 -8.40 18.66 12.44
CA ASP A 36 -9.78 19.16 12.49
C ASP A 36 -10.62 18.49 13.62
N GLY A 37 -10.04 17.56 14.40
CA GLY A 37 -10.68 16.92 15.57
C GLY A 37 -11.57 15.71 15.25
N PHE A 38 -11.56 15.21 14.01
CA PHE A 38 -12.35 14.07 13.54
C PHE A 38 -11.65 12.72 13.77
N GLN A 39 -11.31 12.40 15.02
CA GLN A 39 -10.49 11.22 15.37
C GLN A 39 -11.00 9.91 14.77
N ARG A 40 -12.31 9.62 14.87
CA ARG A 40 -12.90 8.38 14.33
C ARG A 40 -12.77 8.26 12.82
N ALA A 41 -12.88 9.37 12.10
CA ALA A 41 -12.70 9.37 10.66
C ALA A 41 -11.23 9.17 10.30
N ALA A 42 -10.32 9.80 11.04
CA ALA A 42 -8.89 9.59 10.88
C ALA A 42 -8.48 8.13 11.10
N ASP A 43 -9.00 7.48 12.14
CA ASP A 43 -8.73 6.05 12.43
C ASP A 43 -9.18 5.16 11.26
N CYS A 44 -10.37 5.42 10.69
CA CYS A 44 -10.85 4.70 9.52
C CYS A 44 -9.95 4.90 8.29
N VAL A 45 -9.47 6.12 8.06
CA VAL A 45 -8.54 6.41 6.96
C VAL A 45 -7.19 5.71 7.17
N ALA A 46 -6.68 5.65 8.41
CA ALA A 46 -5.48 4.90 8.75
C ALA A 46 -5.62 3.41 8.41
N ASP A 47 -6.76 2.80 8.74
CA ASP A 47 -7.06 1.41 8.39
C ASP A 47 -7.07 1.18 6.87
N LEU A 48 -7.59 2.14 6.09
CA LEU A 48 -7.56 2.07 4.63
C LEU A 48 -6.14 2.18 4.07
N THR A 49 -5.30 3.07 4.61
CA THR A 49 -3.89 3.17 4.24
C THR A 49 -3.17 1.85 4.48
N ILE A 50 -3.35 1.24 5.66
CA ILE A 50 -2.75 -0.06 6.00
C ILE A 50 -3.20 -1.15 5.01
N ARG A 51 -4.44 -1.13 4.54
CA ARG A 51 -4.93 -2.08 3.53
C ARG A 51 -4.25 -1.90 2.17
N CYS A 52 -3.96 -0.66 1.79
CA CYS A 52 -3.22 -0.37 0.55
C CYS A 52 -1.79 -0.92 0.64
N ASP A 53 -1.10 -0.66 1.76
CA ASP A 53 0.27 -1.15 1.99
C ASP A 53 0.33 -2.69 1.97
N LYS A 54 -0.61 -3.36 2.66
CA LYS A 54 -0.72 -4.83 2.63
C LYS A 54 -0.99 -5.40 1.23
N HIS A 55 -1.68 -4.65 0.37
CA HIS A 55 -1.93 -5.10 -1.00
C HIS A 55 -0.63 -5.09 -1.82
N LEU A 56 0.21 -4.07 -1.63
CA LEU A 56 1.53 -3.97 -2.25
C LEU A 56 2.49 -5.06 -1.73
N GLU A 57 2.43 -5.39 -0.44
CA GLU A 57 3.18 -6.51 0.16
C GLU A 57 2.72 -7.87 -0.39
N SER A 58 1.42 -8.06 -0.58
CA SER A 58 0.87 -9.31 -1.12
C SER A 58 1.29 -9.57 -2.56
N PHE A 59 1.71 -8.55 -3.30
CA PHE A 59 2.15 -8.65 -4.69
C PHE A 59 3.68 -8.73 -4.83
N THR A 60 4.44 -8.63 -3.73
CA THR A 60 5.91 -8.78 -3.73
C THR A 60 6.35 -10.15 -3.19
N PRO A 61 6.31 -11.24 -4.00
CA PRO A 61 7.02 -12.46 -3.67
C PRO A 61 8.53 -12.22 -3.85
N GLY A 62 9.24 -11.86 -2.78
CA GLY A 62 10.70 -12.03 -2.72
C GLY A 62 11.56 -10.84 -2.31
N VAL A 63 11.09 -9.93 -1.44
CA VAL A 63 11.99 -9.01 -0.74
C VAL A 63 11.78 -9.11 0.78
N MET A 64 12.39 -10.15 1.36
CA MET A 64 12.89 -10.18 2.74
C MET A 64 14.30 -10.76 2.71
#